data_AF-A0A933NSN6-F1
#
_entry.id   AF-A0A933NSN6-F1
#
_cell.length_a   1.000
_cell.length_b   1.000
_cell.length_c   1.000
_cell.angle_alpha   90.00
_cell.angle_beta   90.00
_cell.angle_gamma   90.00
#
_symmetry.space_group_name_H-M   'P 1'
#
loop_
_entity.id
_entity.type
_entity.pdbx_description
1 polymer ?
#
loop_
_entity_poly.entity_id
_entity_poly.type
_entity_poly.pdbx_seq_one_letter_code
_entity_poly.pdbx_strand_id
1 'polypeptide(L)' 'TEDNLTAYLLGAAERNGVEIIDDVDVVNVVDAHLAYFDAIGAVGPRATR' A
#
# COMPACT_ATOMS: atom_id res chain seq x y z
N THR A 1 0.14 7.61 6.18
CA THR A 1 -0.70 7.90 5.00
C THR A 1 -0.67 6.74 4.04
N GLU A 2 -1.60 6.72 3.09
CA GLU A 2 -1.53 5.87 1.89
C GLU A 2 -0.19 6.08 1.15
N ASP A 3 0.19 7.35 0.90
CA ASP A 3 1.48 7.71 0.29
C ASP A 3 2.70 7.12 1.04
N ASN A 4 2.69 7.13 2.38
CA ASN A 4 3.78 6.56 3.18
C ASN A 4 3.83 5.04 3.06
N LEU A 5 2.67 4.38 2.91
CA LEU A 5 2.58 2.94 2.72
C LEU A 5 3.06 2.56 1.31
N THR A 6 2.63 3.31 0.28
CA THR A 6 3.11 3.16 -1.09
C THR A 6 4.63 3.33 -1.19
N ALA A 7 5.17 4.40 -0.60
CA ALA A 7 6.62 4.63 -0.55
C ALA A 7 7.38 3.52 0.21
N TYR A 8 6.81 3.01 1.31
CA TYR A 8 7.39 1.89 2.04
C TYR A 8 7.44 0.62 1.19
N LEU A 9 6.37 0.32 0.45
CA LEU A 9 6.27 -0.87 -0.41
C LEU A 9 7.25 -0.80 -1.59
N LEU A 10 7.40 0.37 -2.22
CA LEU A 10 8.41 0.60 -3.26
C LEU A 10 9.82 0.28 -2.73
N GLY A 11 10.21 0.86 -1.58
CA GLY A 11 11.51 0.57 -0.99
C GLY A 11 11.66 -0.88 -0.50
N ALA A 12 10.56 -1.53 -0.12
CA ALA A 12 10.58 -2.94 0.25
C ALA A 12 10.78 -3.86 -0.97
N ALA A 13 10.18 -3.52 -2.11
CA ALA A 13 10.37 -4.25 -3.36
C ALA A 13 11.84 -4.20 -3.81
N GLU A 14 12.45 -3.01 -3.79
CA GLU A 14 13.88 -2.85 -4.08
C GLU A 14 14.77 -3.72 -3.18
N ARG A 15 14.53 -3.71 -1.85
CA ARG A 15 15.31 -4.52 -0.89
C ARG A 15 15.19 -6.02 -1.12
N ASN A 16 14.08 -6.48 -1.69
CA ASN A 16 13.81 -7.89 -1.93
C ASN A 16 14.05 -8.30 -3.39
N GLY A 17 14.53 -7.39 -4.25
CA GLY A 17 14.73 -7.66 -5.68
C GLY A 17 13.43 -7.98 -6.42
N VAL A 18 12.30 -7.45 -5.93
CA VAL A 18 11.00 -7.58 -6.59
C VAL A 18 10.89 -6.47 -7.62
N GLU A 19 10.80 -6.85 -8.89
CA GLU A 19 10.57 -5.91 -9.98
C GLU A 19 9.12 -5.42 -9.96
N ILE A 20 8.96 -4.10 -9.85
CA ILE A 20 7.68 -3.42 -10.03
C ILE A 20 7.64 -2.93 -11.47
N ILE A 21 6.64 -3.39 -12.22
CA ILE A 21 6.53 -3.13 -13.66
C ILE A 21 5.99 -1.70 -13.89
N ASP A 22 5.10 -1.22 -13.03
CA ASP A 22 4.62 0.17 -12.99
C ASP A 22 4.32 0.58 -11.54
N ASP A 23 4.73 1.79 -11.14
CA ASP A 23 4.46 2.34 -9.80
C ASP A 23 2.95 2.47 -9.53
N VAL A 24 2.13 2.58 -10.59
CA VAL A 24 0.67 2.55 -10.53
C VAL A 24 0.14 1.23 -9.95
N ASP A 25 0.84 0.11 -10.14
CA ASP A 25 0.43 -1.20 -9.59
C ASP A 25 0.47 -1.21 -8.07
N VAL A 26 1.44 -0.52 -7.46
CA VAL A 26 1.57 -0.45 -6.00
C VAL A 26 0.41 0.35 -5.40
N VAL A 27 0.02 1.46 -6.04
CA VAL A 27 -1.11 2.29 -5.61
C VAL A 27 -2.40 1.45 -5.65
N ASN A 28 -2.66 0.74 -6.74
CA ASN A 28 -3.83 -0.12 -6.88
C ASN A 28 -3.89 -1.23 -5.81
N VAL A 29 -2.74 -1.81 -5.44
CA VAL A 29 -2.67 -2.82 -4.38
C VAL A 29 -2.98 -2.21 -3.02
N VAL A 30 -2.44 -1.03 -2.72
CA VAL A 30 -2.70 -0.33 -1.46
C VAL A 30 -4.19 0.03 -1.36
N ASP A 31 -4.78 0.58 -2.43
CA ASP A 31 -6.20 0.91 -2.49
C ASP A 31 -7.10 -0.30 -2.27
N ALA A 32 -6.83 -1.41 -2.97
CA ALA A 32 -7.58 -2.64 -2.81
C ALA A 32 -7.49 -3.20 -1.38
N HIS A 33 -6.32 -3.09 -0.75
CA HIS A 33 -6.10 -3.56 0.61
C HIS A 33 -6.81 -2.71 1.65
N LEU A 34 -6.80 -1.38 1.48
CA LEU A 34 -7.53 -0.45 2.33
C LEU A 34 -9.05 -0.61 2.17
N ALA A 35 -9.53 -0.80 0.95
CA ALA A 35 -10.95 -1.07 0.67
C ALA A 35 -11.42 -2.39 1.29
N TYR A 36 -10.59 -3.45 1.24
CA TYR A 36 -10.86 -4.71 1.91
C TYR A 36 -10.96 -4.52 3.44
N PHE A 37 -10.03 -3.77 4.04
CA PHE A 37 -10.05 -3.48 5.47
C PHE A 37 -11.26 -2.66 5.92
N ASP A 38 -11.66 -1.68 5.12
CA ASP A 38 -12.88 -0.90 5.37
C ASP A 38 -14.13 -1.80 5.32
N ALA A 39 -14.22 -2.68 4.31
CA ALA A 39 -15.35 -3.60 4.14
C ALA A 39 -15.52 -4.59 5.30
N ILE A 40 -14.43 -5.02 5.94
CA ILE A 40 -14.48 -5.93 7.11
C ILE A 40 -14.57 -5.18 8.45
N GLY A 41 -14.65 -3.84 8.43
CA GLY A 41 -14.71 -3.02 9.64
C GLY A 41 -13.42 -3.08 10.47
N ALA A 42 -12.26 -3.26 9.83
CA ALA A 42 -10.98 -3.29 10.53
C ALA A 42 -10.73 -1.93 11.22
N VAL A 43 -10.51 -1.96 12.54
CA VAL A 43 -10.22 -0.78 13.35
C VAL A 43 -8.74 -0.73 13.73
N GLY A 44 -8.03 0.28 13.22
CA GLY A 44 -6.62 0.58 13.50
C GLY A 44 -6.31 2.06 13.26
N PRO A 45 -5.10 2.56 13.59
CA PRO A 45 -4.74 3.94 13.31
C PRO A 45 -4.91 4.20 11.81
N ARG A 46 -5.85 5.07 11.45
CA ARG A 46 -6.02 5.48 10.07
C ARG A 46 -4.74 6.16 9.63
N ALA A 47 -4.25 5.81 8.45
CA ALA A 47 -3.09 6.42 7.85
C ALA A 47 -3.44 7.87 7.47
N THR A 48 -3.46 8.80 8.44
CA THR A 48 -3.85 10.20 8.25
C THR A 48 -2.81 10.96 7.45
N ARG A 49 -3.31 11.81 6.52
CA ARG A 49 -2.59 12.69 5.59
C ARG A 49 -1.46 13.49 6.23
#